data_AF-A0A2J8IB15-F1
#
_entry.id   AF-A0A2J8IB15-F1
#
_cell.length_a   1.000
_cell.length_b   1.000
_cell.length_c   1.000
_cell.angle_alpha   90.00
_cell.angle_beta   90.00
_cell.angle_gamma   90.00
#
_symmetry.space_group_name_H-M   'P 1'
#
loop_
_entity.id
_entity.type
_entity.pdbx_description
1 polymer ?
#
loop_
_entity_poly.entity_id
_entity_poly.type
_entity_poly.pdbx_seq_one_letter_code
_entity_poly.pdbx_strand_id
1 'polypeptide(L)'
;MTYFLEYTIPAASKEAEFAFPHDEINAGTTVPLSETGAEVVHTPELPARTGIIGATVPEAKLEAEQLIIHSRASEASLYFDPSNSLQSGVGTLVARFSEGRGWQDA
;
A
#
# COMPACT_ATOMS: atom_id res chain seq x y z
N MET A 1 -13.73 -0.98 15.10
CA MET A 1 -12.42 -1.66 15.05
C MET A 1 -11.61 -1.00 13.95
N THR A 2 -10.29 -0.95 14.05
CA THR A 2 -9.45 -0.32 13.01
C THR A 2 -8.62 -1.41 12.36
N TYR A 3 -8.75 -1.54 11.04
CA TYR A 3 -8.00 -2.50 10.25
C TYR A 3 -7.10 -1.75 9.28
N PHE A 4 -6.00 -2.39 8.88
CA PHE A 4 -5.11 -1.87 7.84
C PHE A 4 -4.83 -2.94 6.82
N LEU A 5 -4.86 -2.54 5.57
CA LEU A 5 -4.46 -3.34 4.43
C LEU A 5 -3.05 -2.95 4.02
N GLU A 6 -2.13 -3.92 4.00
CA GLU A 6 -0.80 -3.76 3.41
C GLU A 6 -0.72 -4.54 2.10
N TYR A 7 -0.21 -3.89 1.06
CA TYR A 7 -0.12 -4.47 -0.28
C TYR A 7 0.91 -3.69 -1.10
N THR A 8 1.30 -4.28 -2.23
CA THR A 8 2.23 -3.67 -3.16
C THR A 8 1.52 -3.39 -4.48
N ILE A 9 1.65 -2.17 -4.98
CA ILE A 9 1.09 -1.72 -6.25
C ILE A 9 2.18 -1.92 -7.32
N PRO A 10 2.02 -2.86 -8.26
CA PRO A 10 2.97 -3.00 -9.36
C PRO A 10 2.81 -1.86 -10.36
N ALA A 11 3.88 -1.54 -11.08
CA ALA A 11 3.82 -0.64 -12.22
C ALA A 11 2.85 -1.15 -13.30
N ALA A 12 2.33 -0.23 -14.13
CA ALA A 12 1.27 -0.54 -15.09
C ALA A 12 1.66 -1.53 -16.19
N SER A 13 2.95 -1.62 -16.51
CA SER A 13 3.54 -2.60 -17.43
C SER A 13 4.92 -3.02 -16.91
N LYS A 14 5.47 -4.12 -17.46
CA LYS A 14 6.78 -4.64 -17.04
C LYS A 14 7.94 -3.68 -17.34
N GLU A 15 7.76 -2.82 -18.33
CA GLU A 15 8.72 -1.78 -18.72
C GLU A 15 8.41 -0.40 -18.10
N ALA A 16 7.32 -0.28 -17.33
CA ALA A 16 6.98 0.95 -16.63
C ALA A 16 7.55 0.95 -15.22
N GLU A 17 7.87 2.15 -14.72
CA GLU A 17 8.40 2.36 -13.38
C GLU A 17 7.73 3.60 -12.78
N PHE A 18 7.66 3.64 -11.45
CA PHE A 18 7.33 4.86 -10.73
C PHE A 18 8.60 5.70 -10.60
N ALA A 19 8.49 6.97 -10.98
CA ALA A 19 9.59 7.93 -10.92
C ALA A 19 9.33 8.94 -9.79
N PHE A 20 10.23 8.99 -8.81
CA PHE A 20 10.17 9.95 -7.72
C PHE A 20 11.37 10.89 -7.79
N PRO A 21 11.16 12.22 -7.76
CA PRO A 21 12.27 13.13 -7.58
C PRO A 21 12.90 12.88 -6.20
N HIS A 22 14.21 12.73 -6.18
CA HIS A 22 15.03 12.54 -4.98
C HIS A 22 15.91 13.78 -4.82
N ASP A 23 15.61 14.57 -3.79
CA ASP A 23 16.41 15.75 -3.40
C ASP A 23 16.82 15.59 -1.94
N GLU A 24 18.09 15.21 -1.72
CA GLU A 24 18.66 15.08 -0.38
C GLU A 24 18.87 16.43 0.33
N ILE A 25 18.95 17.52 -0.43
CA ILE A 25 19.19 18.87 0.10
C ILE A 25 17.90 19.44 0.70
N ASN A 26 16.74 19.18 0.06
CA ASN A 26 15.44 19.73 0.46
C ASN A 26 14.40 18.65 0.84
N ALA A 27 14.83 17.62 1.58
CA ALA A 27 13.96 16.53 2.00
C ALA A 27 12.66 17.03 2.67
N GLY A 28 11.51 16.58 2.16
CA GLY A 28 10.18 16.95 2.70
C GLY A 28 9.55 18.23 2.13
N THR A 29 10.16 18.87 1.13
CA THR A 29 9.61 20.06 0.47
C THR A 29 9.03 19.70 -0.89
N THR A 30 7.84 20.20 -1.24
CA THR A 30 7.32 20.11 -2.61
C THR A 30 8.04 21.13 -3.48
N VAL A 31 8.99 20.67 -4.29
CA VAL A 31 9.69 21.52 -5.26
C VAL A 31 9.09 21.28 -6.66
N PRO A 32 8.80 22.33 -7.45
CA PRO A 32 8.33 22.15 -8.82
C PRO A 32 9.33 21.35 -9.66
N LEU A 33 8.84 20.32 -10.36
CA LEU A 33 9.66 19.44 -11.21
C LEU A 33 10.42 20.19 -12.32
N SER A 34 9.96 21.38 -12.72
CA SER A 34 10.61 22.24 -13.71
C SER A 34 11.82 23.01 -13.17
N GLU A 35 12.03 23.03 -11.86
CA GLU A 35 13.00 23.90 -11.19
C GLU A 35 14.17 23.13 -10.54
N THR A 36 14.22 21.79 -10.67
CA THR A 36 15.26 20.97 -10.04
C THR A 36 15.94 20.05 -11.03
N GLY A 37 17.28 20.07 -11.04
CA GLY A 37 18.10 18.98 -11.59
C GLY A 37 18.17 17.79 -10.63
N ALA A 38 17.07 17.50 -9.92
CA ALA A 38 17.00 16.46 -8.92
C ALA A 38 17.18 15.08 -9.57
N GLU A 39 17.93 14.20 -8.90
CA GLU A 39 18.05 12.82 -9.34
C GLU A 39 16.68 12.15 -9.22
N VAL A 40 16.36 11.22 -10.12
CA VAL A 40 15.08 10.51 -10.11
C VAL A 40 15.33 9.08 -9.67
N VAL A 41 14.60 8.63 -8.65
CA VAL A 41 14.59 7.24 -8.21
C VAL A 41 13.45 6.53 -8.90
N HIS A 42 13.79 5.43 -9.55
CA HIS A 42 12.85 4.56 -10.24
C HIS A 42 12.58 3.31 -9.40
N THR A 43 11.31 2.92 -9.28
CA THR A 43 10.91 1.66 -8.63
C THR A 43 9.85 0.93 -9.46
N PRO A 44 9.94 -0.40 -9.60
CA PRO A 44 8.93 -1.19 -10.29
C PRO A 44 7.63 -1.35 -9.49
N GLU A 45 7.65 -1.02 -8.19
CA GLU A 45 6.53 -1.27 -7.28
C GLU A 45 6.43 -0.23 -6.15
N LEU A 46 5.20 0.00 -5.65
CA LEU A 46 4.94 0.89 -4.52
C LEU A 46 4.33 0.13 -3.34
N PRO A 47 4.98 0.15 -2.17
CA PRO A 47 4.33 -0.34 -0.95
C PRO A 47 3.22 0.63 -0.53
N ALA A 48 2.07 0.08 -0.15
CA ALA A 48 0.92 0.82 0.33
C ALA A 48 0.42 0.24 1.65
N ARG A 49 0.01 1.12 2.56
CA ARG A 49 -0.72 0.78 3.78
C ARG A 49 -1.93 1.68 3.90
N THR A 50 -3.12 1.08 3.86
CA THR A 50 -4.39 1.81 3.83
C THR A 50 -5.25 1.41 5.02
N GLY A 51 -5.77 2.38 5.75
CA GLY A 51 -6.77 2.12 6.80
C GLY A 51 -8.08 1.64 6.19
N ILE A 52 -8.68 0.62 6.80
CA ILE A 52 -9.96 0.04 6.41
C ILE A 52 -10.97 0.30 7.52
N ILE A 53 -12.08 0.91 7.14
CA ILE A 53 -13.21 1.16 8.04
C ILE A 53 -14.11 -0.09 7.99
N GLY A 54 -14.06 -0.90 9.06
CA GLY A 54 -14.93 -2.07 9.22
C GLY A 54 -15.27 -2.29 10.69
N ALA A 55 -16.51 -2.65 11.00
CA ALA A 55 -16.90 -3.00 12.35
C ALA A 55 -16.46 -4.44 12.70
N THR A 56 -16.38 -5.31 11.69
CA THR A 56 -16.00 -6.73 11.83
C THR A 56 -14.92 -7.16 10.82
N VAL A 57 -14.30 -8.33 11.04
CA VAL A 57 -13.31 -8.90 10.11
C VAL A 57 -13.90 -9.17 8.71
N PRO A 58 -15.09 -9.79 8.56
CA PRO A 58 -15.69 -10.00 7.24
C PRO A 58 -15.95 -8.70 6.46
N GLU A 59 -16.43 -7.65 7.14
CA GLU A 59 -16.63 -6.33 6.52
C GLU A 59 -15.29 -5.73 6.08
N ALA A 60 -14.26 -5.78 6.93
CA ALA A 60 -12.94 -5.28 6.59
C ALA A 60 -12.33 -5.99 5.38
N LYS A 61 -12.54 -7.31 5.25
CA LYS A 61 -12.11 -8.07 4.08
C LYS A 61 -12.82 -7.62 2.80
N LEU A 62 -14.14 -7.39 2.87
CA LEU A 62 -14.92 -6.94 1.72
C LEU A 62 -14.46 -5.56 1.20
N GLU A 63 -14.25 -4.62 2.11
CA GLU A 63 -13.72 -3.28 1.76
C GLU A 63 -12.28 -3.37 1.23
N ALA A 64 -11.45 -4.21 1.84
CA ALA A 64 -10.08 -4.43 1.37
C ALA A 64 -10.04 -5.03 -0.05
N GLU A 65 -10.95 -5.94 -0.41
CA GLU A 65 -11.03 -6.49 -1.77
C GLU A 65 -11.29 -5.41 -2.82
N GLN A 66 -12.11 -4.40 -2.53
CA GLN A 66 -12.34 -3.30 -3.46
C GLN A 66 -11.03 -2.55 -3.75
N LEU A 67 -10.19 -2.34 -2.74
CA LEU A 67 -8.89 -1.69 -2.96
C LEU A 67 -7.92 -2.58 -3.74
N ILE A 68 -7.86 -3.88 -3.41
CA ILE A 68 -6.97 -4.83 -4.08
C ILE A 68 -7.29 -4.89 -5.57
N ILE A 69 -8.57 -5.07 -5.94
CA ILE A 69 -9.04 -5.19 -7.33
C ILE A 69 -8.64 -3.98 -8.18
N HIS A 70 -8.65 -2.77 -7.61
CA HIS A 70 -8.30 -1.54 -8.33
C HIS A 70 -6.80 -1.19 -8.28
N SER A 71 -6.02 -1.89 -7.45
CA SER A 71 -4.58 -1.61 -7.25
C SER A 71 -3.63 -2.48 -8.08
N ARG A 72 -4.15 -3.50 -8.79
CA ARG A 72 -3.36 -4.55 -9.47
C ARG A 72 -2.47 -5.39 -8.52
N ALA A 73 -2.64 -5.26 -7.20
CA ALA A 73 -1.92 -6.09 -6.25
C ALA A 73 -2.37 -7.55 -6.35
N SER A 74 -1.43 -8.48 -6.41
CA SER A 74 -1.68 -9.92 -6.39
C SER A 74 -1.76 -10.50 -4.98
N GLU A 75 -1.19 -9.79 -4.00
CA GLU A 75 -1.12 -10.21 -2.60
C GLU A 75 -1.39 -9.04 -1.67
N ALA A 76 -2.00 -9.32 -0.52
CA ALA A 76 -2.20 -8.33 0.52
C ALA A 76 -2.27 -8.97 1.92
N SER A 77 -2.03 -8.19 2.96
CA SER A 77 -2.14 -8.60 4.36
C SER A 77 -3.07 -7.65 5.11
N LEU A 78 -4.07 -8.21 5.80
CA LEU A 78 -5.01 -7.46 6.61
C LEU A 78 -4.60 -7.57 8.08
N TYR A 79 -4.40 -6.42 8.72
CA TYR A 79 -4.04 -6.29 10.12
C TYR A 79 -5.17 -5.66 10.91
N PHE A 80 -5.38 -6.13 12.14
CA PHE A 80 -6.12 -5.41 13.15
C PHE A 80 -5.14 -4.55 13.95
N ASP A 81 -5.31 -3.23 13.91
CA ASP A 81 -4.42 -2.29 14.59
C ASP A 81 -5.23 -1.21 15.31
N PRO A 82 -5.48 -1.36 16.63
CA PRO A 82 -6.20 -0.37 17.41
C PRO A 82 -5.41 0.93 17.64
N SER A 83 -4.09 0.94 17.35
CA SER A 83 -3.25 2.13 17.49
C SER A 83 -3.41 3.13 16.34
N ASN A 84 -4.09 2.74 15.25
CA ASN A 84 -4.30 3.55 14.06
C ASN A 84 -2.98 4.02 13.41
N SER A 85 -2.01 3.12 13.27
CA SER A 85 -0.68 3.44 12.76
C SER A 85 -0.54 3.19 11.25
N LEU A 86 0.04 4.17 10.55
CA LEU A 86 0.47 4.05 9.16
C LEU A 86 1.85 3.40 9.02
N GLN A 87 2.51 3.05 10.12
CA GLN A 87 3.77 2.32 10.07
C GLN A 87 3.53 0.87 9.64
N SER A 88 4.37 0.39 8.71
CA SER A 88 4.25 -0.97 8.20
C SER A 88 4.51 -2.02 9.29
N GLY A 89 3.80 -3.15 9.21
CA GLY A 89 3.90 -4.28 10.12
C GLY A 89 3.25 -4.06 11.50
N VAL A 90 2.62 -2.90 11.74
CA VAL A 90 1.94 -2.64 13.02
C VAL A 90 0.57 -3.32 13.06
N GLY A 91 0.26 -3.91 14.21
CA GLY A 91 -0.99 -4.61 14.49
C GLY A 91 -0.85 -6.13 14.47
N THR A 92 -1.99 -6.80 14.65
CA THR A 92 -2.08 -8.26 14.59
C THR A 92 -2.54 -8.66 13.20
N LEU A 93 -1.79 -9.53 12.53
CA LEU A 93 -2.23 -10.09 11.26
C LEU A 93 -3.52 -10.91 11.45
N VAL A 94 -4.53 -10.61 10.66
CA VAL A 94 -5.84 -11.27 10.68
C VAL A 94 -6.00 -12.21 9.51
N ALA A 95 -5.59 -11.78 8.32
CA ALA A 95 -5.73 -12.58 7.11
C ALA A 95 -4.72 -12.17 6.04
N ARG A 96 -4.44 -13.08 5.11
CA ARG A 96 -3.68 -12.81 3.89
C ARG A 96 -4.56 -13.03 2.67
N PHE A 97 -4.48 -12.14 1.71
CA PHE A 97 -5.09 -12.30 0.40
C PHE A 97 -4.03 -12.74 -0.60
N SER A 98 -4.41 -13.67 -1.49
CA SER A 98 -3.66 -13.93 -2.71
C SER A 98 -4.62 -14.14 -3.87
N GLU A 99 -4.33 -13.53 -5.02
CA GLU A 99 -5.09 -13.68 -6.25
C GLU A 99 -5.32 -15.16 -6.59
N GLY A 100 -6.54 -15.51 -6.98
CA GLY A 100 -6.94 -16.88 -7.27
C GLY A 100 -7.23 -17.76 -6.04
N ARG A 101 -6.78 -17.41 -4.83
CA ARG A 101 -7.11 -18.14 -3.59
C ARG A 101 -7.97 -17.35 -2.59
N GLY A 102 -8.15 -16.05 -2.81
CA GLY A 102 -8.93 -15.18 -1.92
C GLY A 102 -8.25 -14.95 -0.58
N TRP A 103 -9.04 -14.72 0.48
CA TRP A 103 -8.54 -14.56 1.85
C TRP A 103 -8.27 -15.89 2.55
N GLN A 104 -7.14 -15.97 3.25
CA GLN A 104 -6.81 -17.01 4.21
C GLN A 104 -6.64 -16.39 5.60
N ASP A 105 -7.33 -16.93 6.59
CA ASP A 105 -7.17 -16.50 7.99
C ASP A 105 -5.78 -16.87 8.51
N ALA A 106 -5.25 -16.03 9.40
CA ALA A 106 -3.93 -16.19 10.02
C ALA A 106 -3.94 -17.19 11.19
#